data_AF-A0A0C3PMV8-F1
#
_entry.id   AF-A0A0C3PMV8-F1
#
_cell.length_a   1.000
_cell.length_b   1.000
_cell.length_c   1.000
_cell.angle_alpha   90.00
_cell.angle_beta   90.00
_cell.angle_gamma   90.00
#
_symmetry.space_group_name_H-M   'P 1'
#
loop_
_entity.id
_entity.type
_entity.pdbx_description
1 polymer ?
#
loop_
_entity_poly.entity_id
_entity_poly.type
_entity_poly.pdbx_seq_one_letter_code
_entity_poly.pdbx_strand_id
1 'polypeptide(L)'
;MTLDPTGSTIYAAAADSRIHRYSALTLAPPTPLSSSMAEPLTDPRFRVSSFYIRTSISPCGQWLASGSSGGQVFLWSLDSASPCDRASAVLDAKWNGEDVKESAAVDWACDGMLASCSDDRTVRVWRSDLGRAMKCRDEEAPARADWAWAEM
;
A
#
# COMPACT_ATOMS: atom_id res chain seq x y z
N MET A 1 -8.40 1.12 -7.07
CA MET A 1 -8.59 -0.32 -7.35
C MET A 1 -7.35 -0.82 -8.06
N THR A 2 -6.83 -1.97 -7.68
CA THR A 2 -5.66 -2.60 -8.28
C THR A 2 -5.82 -4.12 -8.27
N LEU A 3 -5.17 -4.80 -9.22
CA LEU A 3 -5.20 -6.25 -9.38
C LEU A 3 -3.84 -6.79 -8.95
N ASP A 4 -3.83 -7.92 -8.25
CA ASP A 4 -2.57 -8.56 -7.86
C ASP A 4 -1.84 -9.16 -9.09
N PRO A 5 -0.51 -9.42 -8.98
CA PRO A 5 0.26 -9.95 -10.11
C PRO A 5 -0.24 -11.30 -10.65
N THR A 6 -0.90 -12.11 -9.81
CA THR A 6 -1.47 -13.39 -10.24
C THR A 6 -2.80 -13.24 -10.98
N GLY A 7 -3.44 -12.07 -10.89
CA GLY A 7 -4.74 -11.80 -11.49
C GLY A 7 -5.91 -12.46 -10.77
N SER A 8 -5.70 -12.93 -9.52
CA SER A 8 -6.71 -13.65 -8.74
C SER A 8 -7.53 -12.72 -7.85
N THR A 9 -6.94 -11.61 -7.39
CA THR A 9 -7.48 -10.76 -6.33
C THR A 9 -7.46 -9.28 -6.72
N ILE A 10 -8.61 -8.64 -6.57
CA ILE A 10 -8.78 -7.19 -6.71
C ILE A 10 -8.75 -6.55 -5.33
N TYR A 11 -8.00 -5.46 -5.19
CA TYR A 11 -7.96 -4.60 -4.01
C TYR A 11 -8.61 -3.25 -4.34
N ALA A 12 -9.56 -2.80 -3.53
CA ALA A 12 -10.30 -1.57 -3.76
C ALA A 12 -10.33 -0.71 -2.50
N ALA A 13 -9.65 0.44 -2.54
CA ALA A 13 -9.82 1.50 -1.56
C ALA A 13 -11.23 2.10 -1.69
N ALA A 14 -11.93 2.24 -0.57
CA ALA A 14 -13.31 2.69 -0.50
C ALA A 14 -13.48 3.90 0.41
N ALA A 15 -14.62 4.59 0.27
CA ALA A 15 -14.94 5.81 1.02
C ALA A 15 -15.09 5.59 2.54
N ASP A 16 -15.22 4.33 2.99
CA ASP A 16 -15.17 3.95 4.40
C ASP A 16 -13.74 3.97 4.98
N SER A 17 -12.77 4.44 4.20
CA SER A 17 -11.34 4.46 4.54
C SER A 17 -10.79 3.07 4.85
N ARG A 18 -11.22 2.09 4.05
CA ARG A 18 -10.71 0.71 4.09
C ARG A 18 -10.35 0.25 2.68
N ILE A 19 -9.52 -0.78 2.60
CA ILE A 19 -9.24 -1.47 1.34
C ILE A 19 -9.89 -2.85 1.38
N HIS A 20 -10.89 -3.03 0.52
CA HIS A 20 -11.63 -4.27 0.35
C HIS A 20 -10.95 -5.16 -0.67
N ARG A 21 -11.23 -6.46 -0.55
CA ARG A 21 -10.69 -7.50 -1.42
C ARG A 21 -11.82 -8.22 -2.12
N TYR A 22 -11.59 -8.59 -3.37
CA TYR A 22 -12.55 -9.35 -4.16
C TYR A 22 -11.81 -10.38 -5.00
N SER A 23 -12.44 -11.53 -5.24
CA SER A 23 -12.01 -12.41 -6.31
C SER A 23 -12.10 -11.67 -7.65
N ALA A 24 -11.04 -11.68 -8.44
CA ALA A 24 -11.03 -11.06 -9.76
C ALA A 24 -11.99 -11.75 -10.73
N LEU A 25 -12.22 -13.05 -10.54
CA LEU A 25 -13.07 -13.87 -11.42
C LEU A 25 -14.55 -13.71 -11.10
N THR A 26 -14.91 -13.64 -9.81
CA THR A 26 -16.32 -13.69 -9.38
C THR A 26 -16.81 -12.37 -8.80
N LEU A 27 -15.92 -11.41 -8.53
CA LEU A 27 -16.18 -10.19 -7.76
C LEU A 27 -16.81 -10.45 -6.38
N ALA A 28 -16.76 -11.70 -5.91
CA ALA A 28 -17.24 -12.05 -4.59
C ALA A 28 -16.23 -11.59 -3.53
N PRO A 29 -16.71 -11.08 -2.38
CA PRO A 29 -15.84 -10.90 -1.23
C PRO A 29 -15.31 -12.26 -0.75
N PRO A 30 -14.16 -12.32 -0.05
CA PRO A 30 -13.64 -13.57 0.46
C PRO A 30 -14.61 -14.13 1.51
N THR A 31 -14.88 -15.43 1.43
CA THR A 31 -15.82 -16.07 2.35
C THR A 31 -15.23 -16.11 3.77
N PRO A 32 -15.98 -15.69 4.81
CA PRO A 32 -15.48 -15.57 6.18
C PRO A 32 -15.08 -16.91 6.84
N LEU A 33 -15.51 -18.04 6.27
CA LEU A 33 -15.15 -19.38 6.75
C LEU A 33 -13.77 -19.85 6.25
N SER A 34 -13.17 -19.14 5.30
CA SER A 34 -11.86 -19.47 4.73
C SER A 34 -10.92 -18.28 4.89
N SER A 35 -10.12 -18.35 5.96
CA SER A 35 -8.89 -17.58 6.16
C SER A 35 -9.01 -16.11 6.57
N SER A 36 -7.92 -15.63 7.16
CA SER A 36 -7.62 -14.24 7.49
C SER A 36 -7.74 -13.26 6.31
N MET A 37 -7.92 -13.78 5.10
CA MET A 37 -8.01 -13.05 3.84
C MET A 37 -9.31 -12.24 3.68
N ALA A 38 -10.35 -12.53 4.46
CA ALA A 38 -11.67 -11.88 4.38
C ALA A 38 -11.74 -10.46 4.94
N GLU A 39 -10.90 -10.13 5.92
CA GLU A 39 -10.93 -8.81 6.55
C GLU A 39 -10.29 -7.73 5.66
N PRO A 40 -10.92 -6.54 5.55
CA PRO A 40 -10.35 -5.43 4.80
C PRO A 40 -9.05 -4.94 5.44
N LEU A 41 -8.19 -4.33 4.63
CA LEU A 41 -6.98 -3.69 5.13
C LEU A 41 -7.36 -2.34 5.74
N THR A 42 -6.93 -2.12 6.99
CA THR A 42 -7.29 -0.93 7.76
C THR A 42 -6.07 -0.38 8.51
N ASP A 43 -6.06 0.93 8.73
CA ASP A 43 -5.21 1.63 9.71
C ASP A 43 -6.06 2.79 10.28
N PRO A 44 -6.04 3.05 11.59
CA PRO A 44 -6.82 4.13 12.19
C PRO A 44 -6.58 5.52 11.58
N ARG A 45 -5.40 5.74 11.01
CA ARG A 45 -4.98 7.00 10.37
C ARG A 45 -5.30 7.05 8.88
N PHE A 46 -5.56 5.91 8.25
CA PHE A 46 -5.87 5.85 6.83
C PHE A 46 -7.19 6.55 6.55
N ARG A 47 -7.19 7.43 5.55
CA ARG A 47 -8.36 8.20 5.12
C ARG A 47 -8.46 8.22 3.60
N VAL A 48 -9.67 8.00 3.11
CA VAL A 48 -10.04 8.09 1.69
C VAL A 48 -11.27 8.99 1.59
N SER A 49 -11.06 10.28 1.39
CA SER A 49 -12.14 11.26 1.17
C SER A 49 -12.19 11.79 -0.26
N SER A 50 -11.31 11.30 -1.13
CA SER A 50 -11.10 11.77 -2.49
C SER A 50 -11.11 10.60 -3.47
N PHE A 51 -11.60 10.85 -4.69
CA PHE A 51 -11.65 9.86 -5.77
C PHE A 51 -10.29 9.66 -6.46
N TYR A 52 -9.32 10.55 -6.18
CA TYR A 52 -7.99 10.49 -6.78
C TYR A 52 -7.08 9.47 -6.12
N ILE A 53 -7.42 8.99 -4.91
CA ILE A 53 -6.61 8.03 -4.16
C ILE A 53 -6.40 6.76 -4.98
N ARG A 54 -5.13 6.50 -5.30
CA ARG A 54 -4.70 5.28 -5.99
C ARG A 54 -4.00 4.31 -5.05
N THR A 55 -3.99 3.07 -5.51
CA THR A 55 -3.38 1.91 -4.85
C THR A 55 -2.49 1.21 -5.86
N SER A 56 -1.31 0.73 -5.45
CA SER A 56 -0.41 -0.04 -6.31
C SER A 56 0.18 -1.22 -5.56
N ILE A 57 0.38 -2.35 -6.22
CA ILE A 57 0.96 -3.57 -5.63
C ILE A 57 2.41 -3.68 -6.07
N SER A 58 3.27 -4.03 -5.12
CA SER A 58 4.68 -4.28 -5.39
C SER A 58 4.87 -5.38 -6.45
N PRO A 59 5.93 -5.35 -7.27
CA PRO A 59 6.18 -6.37 -8.28
C PRO A 59 6.25 -7.81 -7.72
N CYS A 60 6.67 -7.98 -6.47
CA CYS A 60 6.70 -9.26 -5.78
C CYS A 60 5.34 -9.72 -5.22
N GLY A 61 4.28 -8.91 -5.30
CA GLY A 61 2.96 -9.23 -4.79
C GLY A 61 2.81 -9.16 -3.27
N GLN A 62 3.87 -8.81 -2.54
CA GLN A 62 3.95 -8.88 -1.09
C GLN A 62 3.41 -7.63 -0.37
N TRP A 63 3.44 -6.48 -1.05
CA TRP A 63 3.07 -5.20 -0.49
C TRP A 63 2.01 -4.50 -1.32
N LEU A 64 1.02 -3.93 -0.64
CA LEU A 64 0.08 -2.98 -1.21
C LEU A 64 0.41 -1.58 -0.70
N ALA A 65 0.56 -0.62 -1.61
CA ALA A 65 0.66 0.80 -1.30
C ALA A 65 -0.65 1.53 -1.58
N SER A 66 -0.98 2.52 -0.76
CA SER A 66 -2.05 3.50 -1.03
C SER A 66 -1.63 4.89 -0.58
N GLY A 67 -2.00 5.88 -1.37
CA GLY A 67 -2.04 7.26 -0.91
C GLY A 67 -3.20 7.47 0.09
N SER A 68 -3.20 8.58 0.82
CA SER A 68 -4.27 8.96 1.75
C SER A 68 -4.56 10.45 1.69
N SER A 69 -5.82 10.81 1.94
CA SER A 69 -6.25 12.20 2.16
C SER A 69 -5.63 12.82 3.42
N GLY A 70 -5.12 11.99 4.34
CA GLY A 70 -4.29 12.43 5.46
C GLY A 70 -2.83 12.74 5.08
N GLY A 71 -2.51 12.68 3.79
CA GLY A 71 -1.22 12.97 3.15
C GLY A 71 -0.11 11.96 3.37
N GLN A 72 -0.32 10.95 4.22
CA GLN A 72 0.61 9.84 4.30
C GLN A 72 0.42 8.84 3.16
N VAL A 73 1.46 8.05 2.90
CA VAL A 73 1.37 6.83 2.11
C VAL A 73 1.38 5.64 3.07
N PHE A 74 0.44 4.72 2.85
CA PHE A 74 0.26 3.51 3.67
C PHE A 74 0.72 2.28 2.90
N LEU A 75 1.40 1.39 3.60
CA LEU A 75 1.88 0.11 3.08
C LEU A 75 1.33 -1.02 3.92
N TRP A 76 0.68 -2.00 3.30
CA TRP A 76 0.22 -3.23 3.95
C TRP A 76 0.96 -4.44 3.40
N SER A 77 1.42 -5.30 4.31
CA SER A 77 1.86 -6.66 3.96
C SER A 77 0.66 -7.53 3.57
N LEU A 78 0.75 -8.19 2.42
CA LEU A 78 -0.29 -9.08 1.89
C LEU A 78 -0.12 -10.54 2.29
N ASP A 79 1.09 -10.94 2.72
CA ASP A 79 1.45 -12.32 3.09
C ASP A 79 1.18 -12.68 4.55
N SER A 80 0.78 -11.72 5.37
CA SER A 80 0.55 -12.01 6.79
C SER A 80 -0.72 -12.86 6.99
N ALA A 81 -0.53 -14.06 7.53
CA ALA A 81 -1.58 -15.04 7.82
C ALA A 81 -2.59 -14.55 8.89
N SER A 82 -2.33 -13.43 9.55
CA SER A 82 -3.18 -12.81 10.58
C SER A 82 -3.58 -11.40 10.11
N PRO A 83 -4.89 -11.03 10.15
CA PRO A 83 -5.32 -9.68 9.79
C PRO A 83 -4.71 -8.61 10.70
N CYS A 84 -4.43 -8.98 11.96
CA CYS A 84 -3.84 -8.13 12.98
C CYS A 84 -2.33 -7.89 12.75
N ASP A 85 -1.66 -8.82 12.06
CA ASP A 85 -0.22 -8.77 11.74
C ASP A 85 0.07 -8.20 10.35
N ARG A 86 -0.95 -7.70 9.63
CA ARG A 86 -0.74 -6.90 8.43
C ARG A 86 -0.23 -5.53 8.84
N ALA A 87 1.05 -5.48 9.17
CA ALA A 87 1.73 -4.27 9.58
C ALA A 87 1.50 -3.17 8.54
N SER A 88 0.87 -2.09 8.99
CA SER A 88 0.75 -0.85 8.24
C SER A 88 2.00 -0.03 8.51
N ALA A 89 2.88 0.08 7.51
CA ALA A 89 3.94 1.08 7.56
C ALA A 89 3.39 2.39 7.01
N VAL A 90 3.66 3.48 7.74
CA VAL A 90 3.22 4.82 7.36
C VAL A 90 4.43 5.62 6.96
N LEU A 91 4.43 6.01 5.69
CA LEU A 91 5.42 6.86 5.08
C LEU A 91 4.95 8.30 5.31
N ASP A 92 5.50 8.93 6.35
CA ASP A 92 5.14 10.30 6.69
C ASP A 92 5.79 11.25 5.68
N ALA A 93 4.93 11.89 4.89
CA ALA A 93 5.31 12.81 3.84
C ALA A 93 5.48 14.24 4.37
N LYS A 94 5.33 14.48 5.68
CA LYS A 94 5.57 15.80 6.28
C LYS A 94 6.94 16.33 5.89
N TRP A 95 6.91 17.44 5.17
CA TRP A 95 8.05 18.28 4.93
C TRP A 95 7.90 19.54 5.77
N ASN A 96 9.02 20.08 6.28
CA ASN A 96 9.20 21.43 6.87
C ASN A 96 8.14 21.98 7.87
N GLY A 97 7.23 21.16 8.39
CA GLY A 97 6.14 21.60 9.28
C GLY A 97 4.93 22.21 8.54
N GLU A 98 4.89 22.16 7.21
CA GLU A 98 3.73 22.59 6.42
C GLU A 98 2.51 21.68 6.63
N ASP A 99 1.33 22.24 6.32
CA ASP A 99 0.06 21.50 6.33
C ASP A 99 0.15 20.30 5.40
N VAL A 100 -0.17 19.13 5.95
CA VAL A 100 -0.15 17.87 5.22
C VAL A 100 -1.19 17.90 4.10
N LYS A 101 -0.73 17.73 2.86
CA LYS A 101 -1.58 17.68 1.66
C LYS A 101 -1.81 16.24 1.22
N GLU A 102 -2.94 15.98 0.58
CA GLU A 102 -3.32 14.65 0.11
C GLU A 102 -2.20 14.02 -0.72
N SER A 103 -1.92 12.74 -0.44
CA SER A 103 -1.07 11.91 -1.29
C SER A 103 -1.99 11.13 -2.21
N ALA A 104 -2.05 11.53 -3.48
CA ALA A 104 -3.09 11.10 -4.41
C ALA A 104 -2.75 9.78 -5.09
N ALA A 105 -1.58 9.67 -5.71
CA ALA A 105 -1.18 8.48 -6.45
C ALA A 105 0.13 7.90 -5.93
N VAL A 106 0.25 6.58 -6.07
CA VAL A 106 1.42 5.80 -5.72
C VAL A 106 1.69 4.80 -6.82
N ASP A 107 2.97 4.53 -7.11
CA ASP A 107 3.35 3.51 -8.08
C ASP A 107 4.69 2.85 -7.75
N TRP A 108 4.75 1.53 -7.98
CA TRP A 108 5.92 0.72 -7.68
C TRP A 108 6.80 0.55 -8.90
N ALA A 109 8.10 0.76 -8.72
CA ALA A 109 9.11 0.40 -9.69
C ALA A 109 9.48 -1.10 -9.56
N CYS A 110 9.99 -1.68 -10.66
CA CYS A 110 10.38 -3.09 -10.72
C CYS A 110 11.49 -3.47 -9.73
N ASP A 111 12.28 -2.51 -9.27
CA ASP A 111 13.36 -2.66 -8.30
C ASP A 111 12.90 -2.54 -6.84
N GLY A 112 11.59 -2.39 -6.59
CA GLY A 112 11.03 -2.26 -5.25
C GLY A 112 11.07 -0.84 -4.67
N MET A 113 11.41 0.16 -5.47
CA MET A 113 11.19 1.57 -5.11
C MET A 113 9.71 1.95 -5.28
N LEU A 114 9.26 2.92 -4.49
CA LEU A 114 7.88 3.43 -4.55
C LEU A 114 7.92 4.94 -4.83
N ALA A 115 7.15 5.40 -5.82
CA ALA A 115 6.92 6.81 -6.04
C ALA A 115 5.54 7.20 -5.50
N SER A 116 5.42 8.42 -4.97
CA SER A 116 4.13 9.01 -4.57
C SER A 116 4.04 10.47 -4.98
N CYS A 117 2.88 10.92 -5.42
CA CYS A 117 2.62 12.33 -5.70
C CYS A 117 1.64 12.94 -4.69
N SER A 118 1.86 14.20 -4.33
CA SER A 118 1.02 14.93 -3.39
C SER A 118 0.56 16.28 -3.93
N ASP A 119 -0.57 16.74 -3.42
CA ASP A 119 -1.14 18.06 -3.70
C ASP A 119 -0.26 19.22 -3.19
N ASP A 120 0.78 18.93 -2.41
CA ASP A 120 1.84 19.89 -2.07
C ASP A 120 2.77 20.23 -3.26
N ARG A 121 2.49 19.67 -4.45
CA ARG A 121 3.23 19.84 -5.70
C ARG A 121 4.59 19.14 -5.70
N THR A 122 4.76 18.14 -4.83
CA THR A 122 5.97 17.32 -4.79
C THR A 122 5.71 15.88 -5.25
N VAL A 123 6.76 15.25 -5.75
CA VAL A 123 6.85 13.80 -5.95
C VAL A 123 7.93 13.30 -5.00
N ARG A 124 7.59 12.28 -4.22
CA ARG A 124 8.50 11.64 -3.28
C ARG A 124 8.83 10.24 -3.76
N VAL A 125 10.10 9.87 -3.63
CA VAL A 125 10.58 8.55 -3.98
C VAL A 125 11.07 7.86 -2.71
N TRP A 126 10.44 6.74 -2.40
CA TRP A 126 10.68 5.94 -1.22
C TRP A 126 11.51 4.72 -1.60
N ARG A 127 12.59 4.50 -0.86
CA ARG A 127 13.46 3.33 -0.97
C ARG A 127 13.32 2.51 0.29
N SER A 128 13.13 1.21 0.13
CA SER A 128 13.52 0.25 1.16
C SER A 128 15.02 -0.02 1.01
N ASP A 129 15.69 -0.49 2.06
CA ASP A 129 17.09 -0.92 1.95
C ASP A 129 17.27 -1.79 0.69
N LEU A 130 18.17 -1.39 -0.22
CA LEU A 130 18.37 -2.03 -1.55
C LEU A 130 18.55 -3.56 -1.48
N GLY A 131 19.12 -4.07 -0.39
CA GLY A 131 19.26 -5.51 -0.13
C GLY A 131 17.92 -6.22 0.16
N ARG A 132 16.96 -5.55 0.78
CA ARG A 132 15.60 -6.04 1.07
C ARG A 132 14.66 -5.95 -0.12
N ALA A 133 14.80 -4.92 -0.95
CA ALA A 133 14.02 -4.79 -2.19
C ALA A 133 14.33 -5.94 -3.17
N MET A 134 15.62 -6.31 -3.29
CA MET A 134 16.03 -7.51 -4.03
C MET A 134 15.59 -8.80 -3.31
N LYS A 135 15.68 -8.89 -1.98
CA LYS A 135 15.20 -10.05 -1.21
C LYS A 135 13.70 -10.29 -1.35
N CYS A 136 12.89 -9.24 -1.52
CA CYS A 136 11.44 -9.38 -1.78
C CYS A 136 11.15 -10.13 -3.09
N ARG A 137 12.10 -10.17 -4.02
CA ARG A 137 12.00 -10.95 -5.26
C ARG A 137 12.35 -12.44 -5.05
N ASP A 138 13.09 -12.75 -3.99
CA ASP A 138 13.70 -14.07 -3.76
C ASP A 138 13.21 -14.78 -2.47
N GLU A 139 12.53 -14.12 -1.53
CA GLU A 139 12.02 -14.69 -0.26
C GLU A 139 10.48 -14.77 -0.17
N GLU A 140 9.97 -15.88 0.40
CA GLU A 140 8.55 -16.16 0.66
C GLU A 140 7.98 -15.50 1.95
N ALA A 141 8.67 -14.53 2.57
CA ALA A 141 8.14 -13.87 3.76
C ALA A 141 8.59 -12.39 3.89
N PRO A 142 7.67 -11.45 4.19
CA PRO A 142 8.00 -10.03 4.22
C PRO A 142 8.76 -9.64 5.49
N ALA A 143 10.03 -9.26 5.34
CA ALA A 143 10.78 -8.59 6.39
C ALA A 143 10.25 -7.16 6.60
N ARG A 144 10.17 -6.70 7.87
CA ARG A 144 9.74 -5.33 8.25
C ARG A 144 10.54 -4.27 7.50
N ALA A 145 9.99 -3.70 6.43
CA ALA A 145 10.74 -2.78 5.58
C ALA A 145 10.87 -1.39 6.23
N ASP A 146 12.12 -0.91 6.34
CA ASP A 146 12.45 0.43 6.78
C ASP A 146 12.55 1.31 5.52
N TRP A 147 11.60 2.22 5.36
CA TRP A 147 11.45 3.06 4.18
C TRP A 147 11.93 4.47 4.47
N ALA A 148 12.81 4.99 3.62
CA ALA A 148 13.26 6.38 3.66
C ALA A 148 13.15 7.00 2.27
N TRP A 149 12.99 8.32 2.21
CA TRP A 149 13.01 9.09 0.98
C TRP A 149 14.26 9.98 0.96
N ALA A 150 14.75 10.34 -0.22
CA ALA A 150 15.94 11.16 -0.41
C ALA A 150 15.62 12.47 -1.15
N GLU A 151 16.32 13.54 -0.81
CA GLU A 151 16.37 14.79 -1.59
C GLU A 151 17.46 14.69 -2.67
N MET A 152 17.17 15.22 -3.86
CA MET A 152 18.20 15.54 -4.86
C MET A 152 18.72 16.96 -4.62
#